data_AF-A0A9X1K405-F1
#
_entry.id   AF-A0A9X1K405-F1
#
_cell.length_a   1.000
_cell.length_b   1.000
_cell.length_c   1.000
_cell.angle_alpha   90.00
_cell.angle_beta   90.00
_cell.angle_gamma   90.00
#
_symmetry.space_group_name_H-M   'P 1'
#
loop_
_entity.id
_entity.type
_entity.pdbx_description
1 polymer ?
#
loop_
_entity_poly.entity_id
_entity_poly.type
_entity_poly.pdbx_seq_one_letter_code
_entity_poly.pdbx_strand_id
1 'polypeptide(L)'
;MVKGKEVIETSYIFDFGDYGLSDGYGTGRAKEVSGDLDLKTDFFPMVANHIDNTTSLKLFGGNTGPEKWRRRFRLRDTQTILIEPVIHFDKVVTLTPPDAPGKLTATYPDGSSEKIPHIYPSYEKLLSMK
;
A
#
# COMPACT_ATOMS: atom_id res chain seq x y z
N MET A 1 1.65 -9.37 19.22
CA MET A 1 0.61 -9.31 18.18
C MET A 1 -0.76 -9.46 18.82
N VAL A 2 -1.70 -8.58 18.49
CA VAL A 2 -3.10 -8.75 18.89
C VAL A 2 -3.68 -9.90 18.07
N LYS A 3 -4.15 -10.98 18.71
CA LYS A 3 -4.78 -12.11 18.02
C LYS A 3 -6.07 -11.63 17.35
N GLY A 4 -6.23 -11.92 16.05
CA GLY A 4 -7.47 -11.69 15.29
C GLY A 4 -7.57 -10.36 14.51
N LYS A 5 -6.52 -9.53 14.49
CA LYS A 5 -6.49 -8.34 13.62
C LYS A 5 -5.60 -8.58 12.41
N GLU A 6 -6.17 -8.49 11.22
CA GLU A 6 -5.45 -8.51 9.94
C GLU A 6 -5.26 -7.07 9.45
N VAL A 7 -4.00 -6.66 9.31
CA VAL A 7 -3.64 -5.37 8.70
C VAL A 7 -3.31 -5.63 7.25
N ILE A 8 -4.10 -5.06 6.35
CA ILE A 8 -3.88 -5.16 4.90
C ILE A 8 -3.28 -3.86 4.35
N GLU A 9 -2.73 -3.89 3.13
CA GLU A 9 -2.05 -2.74 2.50
C GLU A 9 -2.92 -1.46 2.42
N THR A 10 -4.25 -1.62 2.43
CA THR A 10 -5.21 -0.51 2.39
C THR A 10 -5.63 0.03 3.77
N SER A 11 -5.17 -0.59 4.85
CA SER A 11 -5.52 -0.19 6.22
C SER A 11 -4.81 1.10 6.64
N TYR A 12 -5.51 1.94 7.40
CA TYR A 12 -4.95 3.09 8.09
C TYR A 12 -4.88 2.81 9.59
N ILE A 13 -3.81 3.27 10.24
CA ILE A 13 -3.59 3.15 11.68
C ILE A 13 -3.42 4.55 12.25
N PHE A 14 -4.28 4.91 13.20
CA PHE A 14 -4.25 6.19 13.89
C PHE A 14 -3.91 5.98 15.36
N ASP A 15 -2.81 6.57 15.79
CA ASP A 15 -2.35 6.62 17.18
C ASP A 15 -2.73 7.98 17.77
N PHE A 16 -3.79 8.00 18.59
CA PHE A 16 -4.35 9.23 19.20
C PHE A 16 -3.71 9.59 20.55
N GLY A 17 -2.82 8.74 21.08
CA GLY A 17 -2.16 8.98 22.36
C GLY A 17 -0.66 9.00 22.24
N ASP A 18 0.03 9.42 23.31
CA ASP A 18 1.49 9.23 23.44
C ASP A 18 1.82 7.81 23.91
N TYR A 19 1.03 6.82 23.47
CA TYR A 19 1.08 5.45 23.97
C TYR A 19 2.39 4.74 23.58
N GLY A 20 3.28 5.41 22.84
CA GLY A 20 4.64 4.94 22.62
C GLY A 20 4.69 3.51 22.08
N LEU A 21 3.65 3.08 21.34
CA LEU A 21 3.59 1.71 20.86
C LEU A 21 4.85 1.45 20.02
N SER A 22 5.75 0.62 20.55
CA SER A 22 6.64 -0.19 19.70
C SER A 22 5.73 -0.83 18.65
N ASP A 23 6.27 -1.04 17.46
CA ASP A 23 5.61 -1.52 16.24
C ASP A 23 4.77 -2.82 16.34
N GLY A 24 3.84 -2.95 17.30
CA GLY A 24 2.98 -4.10 17.53
C GLY A 24 2.02 -4.43 16.37
N TYR A 25 2.06 -3.62 15.30
CA TYR A 25 1.34 -3.78 14.05
C TYR A 25 2.25 -4.18 12.87
N GLY A 26 3.57 -4.24 13.03
CA GLY A 26 4.51 -4.58 11.94
C GLY A 26 4.56 -3.56 10.80
N THR A 27 3.97 -2.37 10.96
CA THR A 27 3.82 -1.36 9.90
C THR A 27 4.89 -0.27 9.94
N GLY A 28 5.98 -0.45 10.68
CA GLY A 28 7.04 0.54 10.86
C GLY A 28 6.65 1.76 11.71
N ARG A 29 7.51 2.80 11.72
CA ARG A 29 7.35 4.02 12.53
C ARG A 29 6.13 4.82 12.06
N ALA A 30 5.38 5.43 13.00
CA ALA A 30 4.29 6.34 12.66
C ALA A 30 4.80 7.66 12.04
N LYS A 31 4.00 8.28 11.17
CA LYS A 31 4.17 9.68 10.73
C LYS A 31 3.47 10.60 11.73
N GLU A 32 4.18 11.59 12.26
CA GLU A 32 3.57 12.59 13.16
C GLU A 32 2.70 13.56 12.34
N VAL A 33 1.49 13.85 12.82
CA VAL A 33 0.54 14.79 12.23
C VAL A 33 -0.05 15.63 13.36
N SER A 34 -0.12 16.95 13.13
CA SER A 34 -0.79 17.89 14.02
C SER A 34 -1.92 18.59 13.25
N GLY A 35 -3.11 18.69 13.85
CA GLY A 35 -4.31 19.20 13.20
C GLY A 35 -5.07 18.17 12.38
N ASP A 36 -6.01 18.63 11.56
CA ASP A 36 -6.89 17.78 10.75
C ASP A 36 -6.13 17.03 9.65
N LEU A 37 -6.57 15.81 9.37
CA LEU A 37 -5.91 14.90 8.43
C LEU A 37 -6.84 14.54 7.28
N ASP A 38 -6.40 14.80 6.05
CA ASP A 38 -7.08 14.42 4.82
C ASP A 38 -6.26 13.37 4.06
N LEU A 39 -6.87 12.22 3.78
CA LEU A 39 -6.24 11.06 3.14
C LEU A 39 -6.93 10.74 1.81
N LYS A 40 -6.32 11.21 0.73
CA LYS A 40 -6.76 10.96 -0.66
C LYS A 40 -5.80 10.02 -1.37
N THR A 41 -5.84 8.76 -0.98
CA THR A 41 -4.99 7.75 -1.59
C THR A 41 -5.56 7.27 -2.92
N ASP A 42 -4.72 7.20 -3.95
CA ASP A 42 -5.00 6.43 -5.15
C ASP A 42 -4.70 4.95 -4.94
N PHE A 43 -5.67 4.11 -5.28
CA PHE A 43 -5.54 2.67 -5.27
C PHE A 43 -5.68 2.11 -6.67
N PHE A 44 -4.82 1.14 -6.98
CA PHE A 44 -4.77 0.46 -8.26
C PHE A 44 -5.07 -1.03 -8.06
N PRO A 45 -5.97 -1.63 -8.83
CA PRO A 45 -6.14 -3.08 -8.82
C PRO A 45 -4.85 -3.77 -9.23
N MET A 46 -4.42 -4.73 -8.43
CA MET A 46 -3.24 -5.54 -8.70
C MET A 46 -3.59 -7.02 -8.67
N VAL A 47 -3.36 -7.67 -9.80
CA VAL A 47 -3.50 -9.11 -9.98
C VAL A 47 -2.11 -9.72 -9.84
N ALA A 48 -1.88 -10.54 -8.82
CA ALA A 48 -0.63 -11.24 -8.66
C ALA A 48 -0.83 -12.74 -8.90
N ASN A 49 -0.14 -13.26 -9.90
CA ASN A 49 -0.05 -14.67 -10.19
C ASN A 49 1.05 -15.30 -9.34
N HIS A 50 0.84 -16.54 -8.91
CA HIS A 50 1.76 -17.27 -8.05
C HIS A 50 2.26 -18.54 -8.76
N ILE A 51 3.41 -19.06 -8.32
CA ILE A 51 4.05 -20.24 -8.94
C ILE A 51 3.19 -21.50 -8.76
N ASP A 52 2.34 -21.54 -7.74
CA ASP A 52 1.39 -22.62 -7.47
C ASP A 52 0.09 -22.53 -8.30
N ASN A 53 0.07 -21.70 -9.35
CA ASN A 53 -1.08 -21.40 -10.21
C ASN A 53 -2.27 -20.75 -9.49
N THR A 54 -2.05 -20.20 -8.28
CA THR A 54 -3.06 -19.37 -7.63
C THR A 54 -2.95 -17.92 -8.10
N THR A 55 -4.02 -17.15 -7.90
CA THR A 55 -4.07 -15.72 -8.18
C THR A 55 -4.61 -14.98 -6.95
N SER A 56 -3.98 -13.88 -6.59
CA SER A 56 -4.48 -12.95 -5.58
C SER A 56 -4.84 -11.62 -6.20
N LEU A 57 -5.95 -11.03 -5.76
CA LEU A 57 -6.36 -9.67 -6.11
C LEU A 57 -6.20 -8.78 -4.89
N LYS A 58 -5.56 -7.62 -5.07
CA LYS A 58 -5.47 -6.59 -4.03
C LYS A 58 -5.52 -5.18 -4.60
N LEU A 59 -5.85 -4.22 -3.74
CA LEU A 59 -5.73 -2.80 -4.03
C LEU A 59 -4.35 -2.32 -3.57
N PHE A 60 -3.53 -1.91 -4.52
CA PHE A 60 -2.19 -1.39 -4.27
C PHE A 60 -2.22 0.13 -4.10
N GLY A 61 -1.71 0.61 -2.97
CA GLY A 61 -1.66 2.04 -2.61
C GLY A 61 -0.25 2.58 -2.37
N GLY A 62 0.78 1.92 -2.91
CA GLY A 62 2.18 2.23 -2.64
C GLY A 62 2.80 1.37 -1.53
N ASN A 63 4.13 1.32 -1.51
CA ASN A 63 4.89 0.66 -0.44
C ASN A 63 4.84 1.52 0.83
N THR A 64 4.15 1.06 1.87
CA THR A 64 3.87 1.84 3.09
C THR A 64 5.07 1.98 4.06
N GLY A 65 6.21 1.34 3.77
CA GLY A 65 7.43 1.46 4.58
C GLY A 65 8.03 2.88 4.59
N PRO A 66 8.37 3.46 3.42
CA PRO A 66 8.75 4.86 3.28
C PRO A 66 7.69 5.83 3.81
N GLU A 67 8.13 6.97 4.36
CA GLU A 67 7.24 7.99 4.93
C GLU A 67 6.20 8.51 3.94
N LYS A 68 6.56 8.61 2.65
CA LYS A 68 5.69 9.10 1.58
C LYS A 68 4.34 8.37 1.50
N TRP A 69 4.33 7.05 1.64
CA TRP A 69 3.14 6.20 1.49
C TRP A 69 2.64 5.61 2.80
N ARG A 70 3.19 6.10 3.91
CA ARG A 70 2.95 5.56 5.23
C ARG A 70 1.48 5.71 5.61
N ARG A 71 0.91 4.64 6.17
CA ARG A 71 -0.51 4.60 6.60
C ARG A 71 -0.68 4.55 8.10
N ARG A 72 0.42 4.67 8.85
CA ARG A 72 0.43 4.79 10.30
C ARG A 72 0.70 6.23 10.68
N PHE A 73 -0.22 6.85 11.39
CA PHE A 73 -0.14 8.23 11.83
C PHE A 73 -0.18 8.30 13.35
N ARG A 74 0.64 9.17 13.92
CA ARG A 74 0.50 9.64 15.30
C ARG A 74 -0.09 11.04 15.25
N LEU A 75 -1.22 11.21 15.92
CA LEU A 75 -2.05 12.40 15.81
C LEU A 75 -1.89 13.29 17.05
N ARG A 76 -1.87 14.60 16.83
CA ARG A 76 -1.87 15.63 17.87
C ARG A 76 -2.90 16.70 17.48
N ASP A 77 -3.75 17.09 18.42
CA ASP A 77 -4.74 18.15 18.20
C ASP A 77 -5.66 17.93 16.97
N THR A 78 -5.79 16.69 16.50
CA THR A 78 -6.62 16.31 15.35
C THR A 78 -8.08 16.22 15.78
N GLN A 79 -8.95 16.98 15.12
CA GLN A 79 -10.40 16.91 15.33
C GLN A 79 -11.07 16.05 14.26
N THR A 80 -10.58 16.14 13.03
CA THR A 80 -11.15 15.48 11.87
C THR A 80 -10.13 14.60 11.16
N ILE A 81 -10.55 13.39 10.79
CA ILE A 81 -9.85 12.53 9.85
C ILE A 81 -10.80 12.26 8.69
N LEU A 82 -10.47 12.80 7.53
CA LEU A 82 -11.17 12.56 6.28
C LEU A 82 -10.42 11.51 5.46
N ILE A 83 -11.14 10.48 4.99
CA ILE A 83 -10.58 9.40 4.19
C ILE A 83 -11.39 9.29 2.90
N GLU A 84 -10.78 9.70 1.79
CA GLU A 84 -11.42 9.77 0.47
C GLU A 84 -10.55 9.06 -0.58
N PRO A 85 -10.52 7.71 -0.57
CA PRO A 85 -9.70 6.97 -1.51
C PRO A 85 -10.28 7.05 -2.93
N VAL A 86 -9.39 7.10 -3.93
CA VAL A 86 -9.74 7.03 -5.35
C VAL A 86 -9.29 5.67 -5.87
N ILE A 87 -10.19 4.91 -6.49
CA ILE A 87 -9.85 3.61 -7.07
C ILE A 87 -9.84 3.73 -8.60
N HIS A 88 -8.67 3.50 -9.21
CA HIS A 88 -8.47 3.54 -10.66
C HIS A 88 -8.68 2.14 -11.25
N PHE A 89 -9.95 1.72 -11.40
CA PHE A 89 -10.30 0.38 -11.88
C PHE A 89 -9.81 0.05 -13.29
N ASP A 90 -9.54 1.08 -14.09
CA ASP A 90 -8.99 1.03 -15.44
C ASP A 90 -7.46 0.81 -15.46
N LYS A 91 -6.77 1.04 -14.34
CA LYS A 91 -5.32 0.96 -14.23
C LYS A 91 -4.87 -0.31 -13.49
N VAL A 92 -5.19 -1.44 -14.09
CA VAL A 92 -4.83 -2.77 -13.56
C VAL A 92 -3.37 -3.09 -13.81
N VAL A 93 -2.63 -3.47 -12.76
CA VAL A 93 -1.26 -3.99 -12.86
C VAL A 93 -1.26 -5.50 -12.62
N THR A 94 -0.52 -6.23 -13.45
CA THR A 94 -0.36 -7.68 -13.30
C THR A 94 1.05 -8.01 -12.84
N LEU A 95 1.19 -8.84 -11.80
CA LEU A 95 2.47 -9.38 -11.36
C LEU A 95 2.58 -10.84 -11.80
N THR A 96 3.65 -11.13 -12.54
CA THR A 96 3.97 -12.48 -13.00
C THR A 96 5.23 -12.97 -12.28
N PRO A 97 5.17 -14.14 -11.62
CA PRO A 97 6.33 -14.70 -10.94
C PRO A 97 7.32 -15.24 -11.97
N PRO A 98 8.62 -15.29 -11.64
CA PRO A 98 9.59 -16.01 -12.46
C PRO A 98 9.44 -17.53 -12.30
N ASP A 99 9.90 -18.30 -13.29
CA ASP A 99 9.91 -19.77 -13.26
C ASP A 99 10.91 -20.36 -12.24
N ALA A 100 11.84 -19.55 -11.76
CA ALA A 100 12.84 -19.89 -10.75
C ALA A 100 12.98 -18.71 -9.76
N PRO A 101 13.52 -18.92 -8.54
CA PRO A 101 13.66 -17.85 -7.55
C PRO A 101 14.29 -16.58 -8.12
N GLY A 102 13.56 -15.47 -8.05
CA GLY A 102 14.00 -14.23 -8.70
C GLY A 102 12.98 -13.10 -8.62
N LYS A 103 13.22 -12.04 -9.39
CA LYS A 103 12.38 -10.84 -9.46
C LYS A 103 11.08 -11.11 -10.23
N LEU A 104 9.97 -10.65 -9.68
CA LEU A 104 8.68 -10.63 -10.37
C LEU A 104 8.72 -9.65 -11.55
N THR A 105 7.89 -9.91 -12.56
CA THR A 105 7.62 -8.94 -13.63
C THR A 105 6.33 -8.22 -13.32
N ALA A 106 6.35 -6.89 -13.27
CA ALA A 106 5.14 -6.08 -13.27
C ALA A 106 4.80 -5.68 -14.72
N THR A 107 3.57 -5.92 -15.16
CA THR A 107 3.01 -5.47 -16.43
C THR A 107 1.93 -4.44 -16.15
N TYR A 108 2.09 -3.27 -16.75
CA TYR A 108 1.27 -2.09 -16.52
C TYR A 108 0.12 -1.97 -17.53
N PRO A 109 -0.87 -1.10 -17.27
CA PRO A 109 -2.01 -0.87 -18.16
C PRO A 109 -1.64 -0.49 -19.60
N ASP A 110 -0.51 0.21 -19.78
CA ASP A 110 0.02 0.60 -21.09
C ASP A 110 0.77 -0.53 -21.83
N GLY A 111 0.79 -1.74 -21.26
CA GLY A 111 1.52 -2.90 -21.79
C GLY A 111 3.02 -2.90 -21.50
N SER A 112 3.57 -1.81 -20.96
CA SER A 112 4.98 -1.78 -20.55
C SER A 112 5.21 -2.72 -19.37
N SER A 113 6.44 -3.22 -19.23
CA SER A 113 6.79 -4.17 -18.17
C SER A 113 8.15 -3.88 -17.55
N GLU A 114 8.33 -4.23 -16.28
CA GLU A 114 9.63 -4.14 -15.61
C GLU A 114 9.82 -5.24 -14.56
N LYS A 115 11.09 -5.53 -14.24
CA LYS A 115 11.45 -6.46 -13.15
C LYS A 115 11.47 -5.73 -11.82
N ILE A 116 10.64 -6.17 -10.88
CA ILE A 116 10.54 -5.57 -9.54
C ILE A 116 11.18 -6.49 -8.48
N PRO A 117 11.91 -5.92 -7.49
CA PRO A 117 12.62 -6.70 -6.50
C PRO A 117 11.70 -7.42 -5.49
N HIS A 118 10.44 -6.99 -5.37
CA HIS A 118 9.44 -7.54 -4.45
C HIS A 118 8.06 -7.55 -5.13
N ILE A 119 6.99 -7.30 -4.36
CA ILE A 119 5.59 -7.26 -4.83
C ILE A 119 5.08 -5.83 -5.10
N TYR A 120 5.96 -4.83 -5.12
CA TYR A 120 5.57 -3.43 -5.28
C TYR A 120 5.91 -2.92 -6.68
N PRO A 121 4.90 -2.71 -7.55
CA PRO A 121 5.08 -1.96 -8.78
C PRO A 121 5.31 -0.47 -8.48
N SER A 122 5.74 0.28 -9.50
CA SER A 122 5.97 1.72 -9.43
C SER A 122 4.64 2.46 -9.30
N TYR A 123 4.40 3.00 -8.10
CA TYR A 123 3.23 3.81 -7.81
C TYR A 123 3.21 5.12 -8.63
N GLU A 124 4.36 5.79 -8.79
CA GLU A 124 4.45 7.02 -9.59
C GLU A 124 4.11 6.78 -11.05
N LYS A 125 4.52 5.62 -11.58
CA LYS A 125 4.22 5.25 -12.94
C LYS A 125 2.71 5.11 -13.14
N LEU A 126 2.03 4.41 -12.22
CA LEU A 126 0.56 4.25 -12.23
C LEU A 126 -0.18 5.59 -12.10
N LEU A 127 0.31 6.50 -11.24
CA LEU A 127 -0.24 7.86 -11.13
C LEU A 127 -0.08 8.65 -12.44
N SER A 128 1.06 8.51 -13.12
CA SER A 128 1.36 9.27 -14.34
C SER A 128 0.58 8.83 -15.57
N MET A 129 0.01 7.62 -15.54
CA MET A 129 -0.79 7.08 -16.64
C MET A 129 -2.11 7.83 -16.75
N LYS A 130 -2.56 8.05 -17.97
CA LYS A 130 -3.86 8.66 -18.27
C LYS A 130 -4.91 7.58 -18.40
#